data_AF-A0A0W8DHM2-F1
#
_entry.id   AF-A0A0W8DHM2-F1
#
_cell.length_a   1.000
_cell.length_b   1.000
_cell.length_c   1.000
_cell.angle_alpha   90.00
_cell.angle_beta   90.00
_cell.angle_gamma   90.00
#
_symmetry.space_group_name_H-M   'P 1'
#
loop_
_entity.id
_entity.type
_entity.pdbx_description
1 polymer ?
#
loop_
_entity_poly.entity_id
_entity_poly.type
_entity_poly.pdbx_seq_one_letter_code
_entity_poly.pdbx_strand_id
1 'polypeptide(L)'
;MVDNMFKEWNVVFVPYCTGDVHVGNRVLPPFESGLEQQLGNPQCLGKDFPMYMNGYNNSKSALDWALKNFPDVGNLVVGGASAGSLGAQFFSARIADMWEVDAKGTQFSVMADSYVGVLPASHPVPELVDYFGGCENGLAFPSEIAAVCNAENATTIDLVEALIEDNPEIKWLFINSKGDTVQRYYYALVDEGIQGYPFPNLMSEDDLYRNMSVILDAYQTKSPRITTFYVDGDHHVFTMDRNFTSYKSDKGLFLGDVINEWLTSNTSSNHAVNSVTALGTSPGTPGSSNIRRKAGVQ
;
A
#
# COMPACT_ATOMS: atom_id res chain seq x y z
N MET A 1 24.30 9.10 2.63
CA MET A 1 23.31 8.42 1.76
C MET A 1 23.35 9.16 0.43
N VAL A 2 23.73 8.52 -0.67
CA VAL A 2 24.00 9.28 -1.91
C VAL A 2 22.74 9.50 -2.74
N ASP A 3 21.68 8.72 -2.55
CA ASP A 3 20.40 8.96 -3.21
C ASP A 3 19.22 8.49 -2.33
N ASN A 4 18.49 9.45 -1.75
CA ASN A 4 17.26 9.20 -0.99
C ASN A 4 16.33 10.42 -1.14
N MET A 5 15.24 10.24 -1.89
CA MET A 5 14.19 11.21 -2.16
C MET A 5 13.45 11.67 -0.89
N PHE A 6 13.52 10.91 0.20
CA PHE A 6 12.95 11.24 1.50
C PHE A 6 13.92 11.94 2.45
N LYS A 7 15.14 12.29 2.01
CA LYS A 7 16.19 12.83 2.90
C LYS A 7 15.81 14.10 3.66
N GLU A 8 14.91 14.92 3.11
CA GLU A 8 14.42 16.18 3.72
C GLU A 8 13.04 16.01 4.39
N TRP A 9 12.52 14.78 4.46
CA TRP A 9 11.21 14.52 5.07
C TRP A 9 11.36 14.33 6.58
N ASN A 10 10.30 14.67 7.31
CA ASN A 10 10.13 14.19 8.68
C ASN A 10 9.72 12.71 8.61
N VAL A 11 10.45 11.84 9.31
CA VAL A 11 10.21 10.39 9.28
C VAL A 11 9.76 9.92 10.66
N VAL A 12 8.59 9.27 10.71
CA VAL A 12 8.11 8.54 11.88
C VAL A 12 8.18 7.06 11.57
N PHE A 13 8.94 6.31 12.37
CA PHE A 13 9.11 4.87 12.20
C PHE A 13 8.32 4.13 13.29
N VAL A 14 7.50 3.15 12.88
CA VAL A 14 6.71 2.31 13.79
C VAL A 14 7.32 0.90 13.82
N PRO A 15 8.01 0.51 14.90
CA PRO A 15 8.53 -0.85 15.03
C PRO A 15 7.40 -1.88 15.07
N TYR A 16 7.66 -3.07 14.53
CA TYR A 16 6.69 -4.17 14.53
C TYR A 16 7.16 -5.30 15.45
N CYS A 17 6.34 -5.63 16.45
CA CYS A 17 6.67 -6.64 17.47
C CYS A 17 5.47 -7.49 17.91
N THR A 18 4.33 -7.37 17.23
CA THR A 18 3.04 -7.89 17.70
C THR A 18 2.51 -9.06 16.87
N GLY A 19 3.06 -9.32 15.68
CA GLY A 19 2.67 -10.49 14.87
C GLY A 19 1.27 -10.43 14.25
N ASP A 20 0.66 -9.24 14.22
CA ASP A 20 -0.75 -8.97 13.89
C ASP A 20 -0.93 -7.93 12.78
N VAL A 21 0.04 -7.82 11.87
CA VAL A 21 0.10 -6.92 10.70
C VAL A 21 -0.28 -5.46 11.02
N HIS A 22 0.10 -4.99 12.22
CA HIS A 22 -0.17 -3.65 12.76
C HIS A 22 -1.63 -3.32 13.09
N VAL A 23 -2.57 -4.25 12.90
CA VAL A 23 -4.01 -4.00 13.09
C VAL A 23 -4.61 -4.70 14.31
N GLY A 24 -3.85 -5.58 14.96
CA GLY A 24 -4.37 -6.39 16.05
C GLY A 24 -4.74 -5.62 17.31
N ASN A 25 -5.82 -6.06 17.96
CA ASN A 25 -6.29 -5.58 19.25
C ASN A 25 -6.90 -6.75 20.05
N ARG A 26 -6.13 -7.81 20.23
CA ARG A 26 -6.59 -9.07 20.82
C ARG A 26 -5.57 -9.60 21.83
N VAL A 27 -6.08 -10.24 22.88
CA VAL A 27 -5.27 -11.04 23.81
C VAL A 27 -5.65 -12.50 23.64
N LEU A 28 -4.68 -13.32 23.25
CA LEU A 28 -4.85 -14.78 23.22
C LEU A 28 -4.32 -15.37 24.53
N PRO A 29 -5.00 -16.38 25.09
CA PRO A 29 -4.50 -17.09 26.25
C PRO A 29 -3.14 -17.73 25.93
N PRO A 30 -2.33 -18.06 26.95
CA PRO A 30 -1.11 -18.81 26.76
C PRO A 30 -1.36 -20.07 25.94
N PHE A 31 -0.54 -20.27 24.92
CA PHE A 31 -0.59 -21.44 24.06
C PHE A 31 0.82 -21.95 23.81
N GLU A 32 1.03 -23.24 24.08
CA GLU A 32 2.28 -23.94 23.83
C GLU A 32 1.94 -25.26 23.12
N SER A 33 2.53 -25.49 21.95
CA SER A 33 2.21 -26.65 21.11
C SER A 33 3.24 -27.78 21.23
N GLY A 34 4.40 -27.49 21.82
CA GLY A 34 5.60 -28.34 21.76
C GLY A 34 6.39 -28.15 20.46
N LEU A 35 5.82 -27.51 19.42
CA LEU A 35 6.53 -27.19 18.18
C LEU A 35 7.67 -26.21 18.41
N GLU A 36 7.61 -25.40 19.47
CA GLU A 36 8.66 -24.47 19.86
C GLU A 36 10.01 -25.21 20.01
N GLN A 37 10.00 -26.42 20.55
CA GLN A 37 11.22 -27.25 20.63
C GLN A 37 11.71 -27.70 19.25
N GLN A 38 10.80 -28.10 18.36
CA GLN A 38 11.15 -28.53 16.99
C GLN A 38 11.67 -27.36 16.15
N LEU A 39 11.17 -26.15 16.40
CA LEU A 39 11.62 -24.89 15.79
C LEU A 39 12.93 -24.36 16.41
N GLY A 40 13.58 -25.11 17.31
CA GLY A 40 14.84 -24.71 17.94
C GLY A 40 14.69 -23.62 19.01
N ASN A 41 13.48 -23.43 19.53
CA ASN A 41 13.13 -22.45 20.55
C ASN A 41 12.63 -23.08 21.87
N PRO A 42 13.33 -24.06 22.47
CA PRO A 42 12.89 -24.71 23.70
C PRO A 42 12.77 -23.73 24.88
N GLN A 43 13.45 -22.58 24.83
CA GLN A 43 13.34 -21.52 25.83
C GLN A 43 11.95 -20.87 25.89
N CYS A 44 11.10 -21.08 24.89
CA CYS A 44 9.74 -20.55 24.85
C CYS A 44 8.72 -21.41 25.61
N LEU A 45 9.07 -22.65 25.99
CA LEU A 45 8.18 -23.57 26.71
C LEU A 45 8.11 -23.27 28.21
N GLY A 46 6.96 -23.59 28.82
CA GLY A 46 6.67 -23.44 30.24
C GLY A 46 6.62 -21.98 30.72
N LYS A 47 6.32 -21.04 29.81
CA LYS A 47 6.29 -19.61 30.11
C LYS A 47 4.93 -19.12 30.56
N ASP A 48 3.87 -19.79 30.12
CA ASP A 48 2.47 -19.42 30.44
C ASP A 48 2.18 -17.93 30.15
N PHE A 49 2.73 -17.42 29.04
CA PHE A 49 2.55 -16.02 28.64
C PHE A 49 1.39 -15.87 27.65
N PRO A 50 0.43 -14.97 27.91
CA PRO A 50 -0.57 -14.62 26.92
C PRO A 50 0.10 -13.88 25.76
N MET A 51 -0.44 -14.03 24.55
CA MET A 51 0.02 -13.31 23.37
C MET A 51 -0.81 -12.03 23.21
N TYR A 52 -0.14 -10.88 23.22
CA TYR A 52 -0.76 -9.57 23.02
C TYR A 52 -0.60 -9.12 21.57
N MET A 53 -1.67 -9.23 20.80
CA MET A 53 -1.81 -8.62 19.48
C MET A 53 -2.28 -7.18 19.70
N ASN A 54 -1.31 -6.26 19.84
CA ASN A 54 -1.55 -4.86 20.19
C ASN A 54 -1.11 -3.88 19.09
N GLY A 55 -1.01 -4.36 17.86
CA GLY A 55 -0.55 -3.60 16.70
C GLY A 55 -1.35 -2.33 16.48
N TYR A 56 -2.68 -2.39 16.63
CA TYR A 56 -3.55 -1.22 16.45
C TYR A 56 -3.19 -0.11 17.43
N ASN A 57 -3.11 -0.41 18.73
CA ASN A 57 -2.81 0.60 19.74
C ASN A 57 -1.39 1.17 19.58
N ASN A 58 -0.42 0.35 19.17
CA ASN A 58 0.93 0.79 18.86
C ASN A 58 0.95 1.77 17.68
N SER A 59 0.29 1.41 16.57
CA SER A 59 0.17 2.24 15.37
C SER A 59 -0.58 3.53 15.66
N LYS A 60 -1.72 3.45 16.36
CA LYS A 60 -2.50 4.62 16.79
C LYS A 60 -1.67 5.57 17.64
N SER A 61 -0.90 5.06 18.61
CA SER A 61 -0.05 5.90 19.46
C SER A 61 0.99 6.67 18.64
N ALA A 62 1.57 6.05 17.61
CA ALA A 62 2.53 6.71 16.73
C ALA A 62 1.85 7.75 15.83
N LEU A 63 0.67 7.44 15.28
CA LEU A 63 -0.12 8.36 14.46
C LEU A 63 -0.61 9.58 15.27
N ASP A 64 -1.12 9.37 16.48
CA ASP A 64 -1.52 10.45 17.38
C ASP A 64 -0.35 11.39 17.69
N TRP A 65 0.84 10.82 17.95
CA TRP A 65 2.07 11.60 18.16
C TRP A 65 2.46 12.35 16.89
N ALA A 66 2.42 11.70 15.72
CA ALA A 66 2.77 12.33 14.45
C ALA A 66 1.83 13.49 14.12
N LEU A 67 0.51 13.31 14.25
CA LEU A 67 -0.49 14.35 13.99
C LEU A 67 -0.30 15.54 14.94
N LYS A 68 0.01 15.28 16.21
CA LYS A 68 0.28 16.35 17.18
C LYS A 68 1.51 17.19 16.83
N ASN A 69 2.55 16.59 16.25
CA ASN A 69 3.80 17.28 15.92
C ASN A 69 3.82 17.85 14.50
N PHE A 70 3.05 17.26 13.59
CA PHE A 70 2.96 17.62 12.18
C PHE A 70 1.49 17.70 11.73
N PRO A 71 0.68 18.62 12.31
CA PRO A 71 -0.76 18.70 12.03
C PRO A 71 -1.07 19.21 10.63
N ASP A 72 -0.14 19.99 10.05
CA ASP A 72 -0.28 20.61 8.74
C ASP A 72 0.91 20.21 7.87
N VAL A 73 0.64 19.40 6.85
CA VAL A 73 1.64 18.89 5.91
C VAL A 73 1.11 19.06 4.49
N GLY A 74 1.98 19.46 3.56
CA GLY A 74 1.62 19.53 2.15
C GLY A 74 1.67 18.15 1.46
N ASN A 75 2.54 17.26 1.96
CA ASN A 75 2.72 15.91 1.47
C ASN A 75 2.77 14.94 2.66
N LEU A 76 2.03 13.85 2.57
CA LEU A 76 1.96 12.78 3.55
C LEU A 76 2.18 11.45 2.82
N VAL A 77 3.06 10.62 3.36
CA VAL A 77 3.28 9.26 2.86
C VAL A 77 3.16 8.31 4.04
N VAL A 78 2.28 7.31 3.91
CA VAL A 78 2.34 6.11 4.74
C VAL A 78 2.98 5.01 3.91
N GLY A 79 3.99 4.35 4.46
CA GLY A 79 4.72 3.31 3.77
C GLY A 79 5.05 2.16 4.71
N GLY A 80 5.19 0.98 4.15
CA GLY A 80 5.62 -0.19 4.91
C GLY A 80 6.09 -1.31 4.02
N ALA A 81 6.88 -2.20 4.63
CA ALA A 81 7.49 -3.34 3.99
C ALA A 81 7.00 -4.64 4.63
N SER A 82 6.84 -5.70 3.83
CA SER A 82 6.34 -7.00 4.30
C SER A 82 5.00 -6.85 5.03
N ALA A 83 4.83 -7.37 6.25
CA ALA A 83 3.64 -7.13 7.08
C ALA A 83 3.28 -5.64 7.26
N GLY A 84 4.29 -4.75 7.26
CA GLY A 84 4.07 -3.31 7.33
C GLY A 84 3.42 -2.73 6.06
N SER A 85 3.58 -3.37 4.90
CA SER A 85 2.93 -2.92 3.67
C SER A 85 1.42 -3.13 3.73
N LEU A 86 0.97 -4.24 4.33
CA LEU A 86 -0.44 -4.50 4.64
C LEU A 86 -0.96 -3.48 5.65
N GLY A 87 -0.22 -3.23 6.73
CA GLY A 87 -0.56 -2.18 7.70
C GLY A 87 -0.71 -0.80 7.04
N ALA A 88 0.21 -0.40 6.17
CA ALA A 88 0.12 0.86 5.43
C ALA A 88 -1.14 0.96 4.55
N GLN A 89 -1.51 -0.15 3.90
CA GLN A 89 -2.77 -0.24 3.15
C GLN A 89 -3.98 -0.09 4.08
N PHE A 90 -4.05 -0.87 5.16
CA PHE A 90 -5.20 -0.91 6.07
C PHE A 90 -5.44 0.39 6.83
N PHE A 91 -4.39 1.11 7.20
CA PHE A 91 -4.50 2.40 7.90
C PHE A 91 -4.75 3.59 6.96
N SER A 92 -4.77 3.40 5.64
CA SER A 92 -4.84 4.50 4.66
C SER A 92 -6.02 5.44 4.90
N ALA A 93 -7.26 4.92 4.92
CA ALA A 93 -8.46 5.73 5.17
C ALA A 93 -8.42 6.45 6.53
N ARG A 94 -7.99 5.75 7.59
CA ARG A 94 -7.86 6.35 8.92
C ARG A 94 -6.84 7.51 8.94
N ILE A 95 -5.73 7.37 8.24
CA ILE A 95 -4.71 8.42 8.14
C ILE A 95 -5.25 9.61 7.33
N ALA A 96 -5.97 9.33 6.24
CA ALA A 96 -6.63 10.34 5.43
C ALA A 96 -7.59 11.20 6.29
N ASP A 97 -8.43 10.55 7.11
CA ASP A 97 -9.33 11.22 8.05
C ASP A 97 -8.57 12.02 9.11
N MET A 98 -7.55 11.42 9.74
CA MET A 98 -6.78 12.04 10.81
C MET A 98 -6.09 13.34 10.38
N TRP A 99 -5.60 13.40 9.14
CA TRP A 99 -4.95 14.59 8.58
C TRP A 99 -5.90 15.47 7.77
N GLU A 100 -7.19 15.13 7.70
CA GLU A 100 -8.21 15.85 6.94
C GLU A 100 -7.75 16.10 5.49
N VAL A 101 -7.22 15.06 4.83
CA VAL A 101 -6.42 15.22 3.60
C VAL A 101 -7.18 15.95 2.49
N ASP A 102 -8.47 15.66 2.32
CA ASP A 102 -9.33 16.31 1.34
C ASP A 102 -9.58 17.78 1.69
N ALA A 103 -9.93 18.06 2.94
CA ALA A 103 -10.25 19.41 3.40
C ALA A 103 -9.03 20.33 3.36
N LYS A 104 -7.83 19.79 3.63
CA LYS A 104 -6.57 20.53 3.61
C LYS A 104 -5.86 20.53 2.25
N GLY A 105 -6.32 19.72 1.29
CA GLY A 105 -5.64 19.53 0.01
C GLY A 105 -4.24 18.91 0.18
N THR A 106 -4.04 18.10 1.22
CA THR A 106 -2.80 17.38 1.49
C THR A 106 -2.60 16.32 0.43
N GLN A 107 -1.43 16.28 -0.21
CA GLN A 107 -1.10 15.17 -1.09
C GLN A 107 -0.77 13.92 -0.27
N PHE A 108 -1.69 12.96 -0.22
CA PHE A 108 -1.50 11.72 0.49
C PHE A 108 -1.17 10.56 -0.45
N SER A 109 -0.16 9.76 -0.10
CA SER A 109 0.27 8.60 -0.88
C SER A 109 0.55 7.38 0.02
N VAL A 110 0.30 6.18 -0.51
CA VAL A 110 0.54 4.90 0.17
C VAL A 110 1.59 4.09 -0.59
N MET A 111 2.64 3.64 0.09
CA MET A 111 3.69 2.79 -0.48
C MET A 111 3.68 1.41 0.17
N ALA A 112 3.39 0.37 -0.62
CA ALA A 112 3.37 -1.00 -0.18
C ALA A 112 4.54 -1.78 -0.81
N ASP A 113 5.52 -2.15 0.01
CA ASP A 113 6.71 -2.90 -0.41
C ASP A 113 6.62 -4.38 -0.01
N SER A 114 6.65 -5.27 -1.00
CA SER A 114 6.80 -6.72 -0.88
C SER A 114 5.68 -7.44 -0.14
N TYR A 115 4.43 -6.96 -0.30
CA TYR A 115 3.23 -7.72 0.05
C TYR A 115 1.98 -7.07 -0.55
N VAL A 116 1.11 -7.87 -1.19
CA VAL A 116 -0.21 -7.42 -1.72
C VAL A 116 -1.38 -8.28 -1.24
N GLY A 117 -1.11 -9.25 -0.38
CA GLY A 117 -2.14 -10.08 0.27
C GLY A 117 -2.63 -11.24 -0.59
N VAL A 118 -1.73 -11.93 -1.29
CA VAL A 118 -2.03 -13.23 -1.91
C VAL A 118 -2.24 -14.25 -0.80
N LEU A 119 -3.46 -14.75 -0.64
CA LEU A 119 -3.84 -15.74 0.36
C LEU A 119 -4.57 -16.93 -0.28
N PRO A 120 -4.58 -18.10 0.38
CA PRO A 120 -5.39 -19.24 -0.06
C PRO A 120 -6.88 -18.87 -0.11
N ALA A 121 -7.60 -19.35 -1.12
CA ALA A 121 -9.03 -19.06 -1.26
C ALA A 121 -9.89 -19.58 -0.09
N SER A 122 -9.41 -20.61 0.62
CA SER A 122 -10.02 -21.15 1.84
C SER A 122 -9.80 -20.28 3.08
N HIS A 123 -8.87 -19.32 3.02
CA HIS A 123 -8.47 -18.46 4.14
C HIS A 123 -8.48 -16.99 3.72
N PRO A 124 -9.68 -16.39 3.57
CA PRO A 124 -9.82 -15.02 3.11
C PRO A 124 -9.26 -14.01 4.13
N VAL A 125 -8.91 -12.80 3.68
CA VAL A 125 -8.35 -11.74 4.54
C VAL A 125 -9.18 -11.44 5.80
N PRO A 126 -10.53 -11.34 5.72
CA PRO A 126 -11.40 -11.30 6.89
C PRO A 126 -11.03 -12.30 7.98
N GLU A 127 -10.78 -13.57 7.65
CA GLU A 127 -10.43 -14.59 8.64
C GLU A 127 -9.11 -14.24 9.36
N LEU A 128 -8.10 -13.81 8.60
CA LEU A 128 -6.80 -13.45 9.15
C LEU A 128 -6.85 -12.16 10.00
N VAL A 129 -7.54 -11.13 9.50
CA VAL A 129 -7.64 -9.84 10.19
C VAL A 129 -8.58 -9.92 11.39
N ASP A 130 -9.66 -10.70 11.31
CA ASP A 130 -10.55 -11.02 12.44
C ASP A 130 -9.83 -11.85 13.50
N TYR A 131 -8.99 -12.81 13.10
CA TYR A 131 -8.13 -13.54 14.04
C TYR A 131 -7.30 -12.59 14.90
N PHE A 132 -6.76 -11.52 14.31
CA PHE A 132 -6.03 -10.48 15.05
C PHE A 132 -6.91 -9.49 15.84
N GLY A 133 -8.23 -9.51 15.62
CA GLY A 133 -9.17 -8.52 16.15
C GLY A 133 -9.15 -7.18 15.40
N GLY A 134 -8.66 -7.15 14.17
CA GLY A 134 -8.48 -5.92 13.38
C GLY A 134 -9.74 -5.44 12.65
N CYS A 135 -10.74 -6.31 12.44
CA CYS A 135 -11.99 -5.95 11.77
C CYS A 135 -13.01 -5.26 12.68
N GLU A 136 -12.73 -5.09 13.98
CA GLU A 136 -13.66 -4.42 14.90
C GLU A 136 -13.93 -2.96 14.46
N ASN A 137 -15.21 -2.58 14.41
CA ASN A 137 -15.66 -1.27 13.96
C ASN A 137 -14.93 -0.12 14.71
N GLY A 138 -14.21 0.73 13.96
CA GLY A 138 -13.54 1.93 14.50
C GLY A 138 -12.07 1.73 14.89
N LEU A 139 -11.49 0.55 14.65
CA LEU A 139 -10.05 0.33 14.76
C LEU A 139 -9.33 0.82 13.50
N ALA A 140 -8.74 -0.06 12.68
CA ALA A 140 -8.00 0.39 11.49
C ALA A 140 -8.91 0.97 10.40
N PHE A 141 -10.19 0.57 10.38
CA PHE A 141 -11.12 0.85 9.30
C PHE A 141 -12.28 1.79 9.72
N PRO A 142 -12.69 2.74 8.87
CA PRO A 142 -14.01 3.37 8.93
C PRO A 142 -15.14 2.32 8.96
N SER A 143 -16.32 2.67 9.47
CA SER A 143 -17.43 1.72 9.69
C SER A 143 -17.85 0.94 8.43
N GLU A 144 -17.88 1.61 7.29
CA GLU A 144 -18.27 1.06 6.00
C GLU A 144 -17.25 0.03 5.52
N ILE A 145 -15.97 0.32 5.70
CA ILE A 145 -14.86 -0.58 5.34
C ILE A 145 -14.74 -1.73 6.34
N ALA A 146 -14.99 -1.46 7.63
CA ALA A 146 -15.08 -2.50 8.65
C ALA A 146 -16.19 -3.51 8.33
N ALA A 147 -17.31 -3.08 7.74
CA ALA A 147 -18.35 -4.00 7.28
C ALA A 147 -17.86 -4.95 6.17
N VAL A 148 -16.97 -4.49 5.27
CA VAL A 148 -16.30 -5.33 4.28
C VAL A 148 -15.34 -6.31 4.97
N CYS A 149 -14.53 -5.84 5.91
CA CYS A 149 -13.62 -6.68 6.69
C CYS A 149 -14.35 -7.81 7.43
N ASN A 150 -15.55 -7.55 7.95
CA ASN A 150 -16.36 -8.54 8.67
C ASN A 150 -17.19 -9.45 7.75
N ALA A 151 -17.18 -9.24 6.43
CA ALA A 151 -17.95 -10.07 5.52
C ALA A 151 -17.26 -11.43 5.31
N GLU A 152 -17.99 -12.52 5.57
CA GLU A 152 -17.46 -13.90 5.60
C GLU A 152 -16.67 -14.30 4.35
N ASN A 153 -17.03 -13.78 3.18
CA ASN A 153 -16.40 -14.13 1.90
C ASN A 153 -15.64 -12.96 1.24
N ALA A 154 -15.42 -11.85 1.96
CA ALA A 154 -14.64 -10.76 1.38
C ALA A 154 -13.19 -11.19 1.15
N THR A 155 -12.63 -10.77 0.03
CA THR A 155 -11.25 -11.05 -0.34
C THR A 155 -10.34 -9.89 0.06
N THR A 156 -9.02 -10.08 -0.06
CA THR A 156 -8.06 -8.96 -0.02
C THR A 156 -8.45 -7.85 -0.99
N ILE A 157 -8.90 -8.26 -2.18
CA ILE A 157 -9.26 -7.34 -3.25
C ILE A 157 -10.41 -6.46 -2.78
N ASP A 158 -11.49 -7.06 -2.26
CA ASP A 158 -12.66 -6.31 -1.81
C ASP A 158 -12.32 -5.26 -0.73
N LEU A 159 -11.48 -5.64 0.24
CA LEU A 159 -11.09 -4.73 1.33
C LEU A 159 -10.24 -3.56 0.83
N VAL A 160 -9.24 -3.81 -0.01
CA VAL A 160 -8.36 -2.75 -0.51
C VAL A 160 -9.02 -1.93 -1.61
N GLU A 161 -9.91 -2.51 -2.43
CA GLU A 161 -10.76 -1.75 -3.34
C GLU A 161 -11.64 -0.77 -2.57
N ALA A 162 -12.25 -1.19 -1.46
CA ALA A 162 -13.03 -0.28 -0.61
C ALA A 162 -12.18 0.89 -0.07
N LEU A 163 -10.92 0.63 0.32
CA LEU A 163 -9.99 1.68 0.75
C LEU A 163 -9.59 2.63 -0.38
N ILE A 164 -9.39 2.11 -1.60
CA ILE A 164 -9.07 2.92 -2.78
C ILE A 164 -10.27 3.78 -3.20
N GLU A 165 -11.48 3.22 -3.16
CA GLU A 165 -12.72 3.91 -3.54
C GLU A 165 -13.13 4.98 -2.52
N ASP A 166 -12.85 4.76 -1.23
CA ASP A 166 -13.09 5.71 -0.14
C ASP A 166 -12.30 7.01 -0.33
N ASN A 167 -11.07 6.92 -0.86
CA ASN A 167 -10.19 8.06 -1.08
C ASN A 167 -9.47 7.96 -2.46
N PRO A 168 -10.16 8.27 -3.58
CA PRO A 168 -9.68 8.01 -4.93
C PRO A 168 -8.48 8.88 -5.36
N GLU A 169 -8.22 9.98 -4.64
CA GLU A 169 -7.10 10.87 -4.89
C GLU A 169 -5.77 10.37 -4.29
N ILE A 170 -5.80 9.37 -3.41
CA ILE A 170 -4.59 8.75 -2.87
C ILE A 170 -3.78 8.13 -3.99
N LYS A 171 -2.48 8.39 -3.99
CA LYS A 171 -1.53 7.76 -4.91
C LYS A 171 -0.98 6.49 -4.27
N TRP A 172 -1.07 5.37 -4.96
CA TRP A 172 -0.58 4.08 -4.45
C TRP A 172 0.64 3.63 -5.24
N LEU A 173 1.64 3.09 -4.55
CA LEU A 173 2.79 2.44 -5.16
C LEU A 173 2.96 1.05 -4.55
N PHE A 174 2.85 0.02 -5.38
CA PHE A 174 3.09 -1.37 -5.00
C PHE A 174 4.40 -1.86 -5.60
N ILE A 175 5.35 -2.27 -4.76
CA ILE A 175 6.69 -2.74 -5.15
C ILE A 175 6.77 -4.22 -4.81
N ASN A 176 7.00 -5.11 -5.78
CA ASN A 176 7.04 -6.56 -5.53
C ASN A 176 8.08 -7.27 -6.40
N SER A 177 8.71 -8.31 -5.82
CA SER A 177 9.35 -9.35 -6.62
C SER A 177 8.30 -10.28 -7.21
N LYS A 178 8.48 -10.76 -8.44
CA LYS A 178 7.54 -11.72 -9.06
C LYS A 178 7.50 -13.07 -8.33
N GLY A 179 8.64 -13.51 -7.78
CA GLY A 179 8.82 -14.79 -7.13
C GLY A 179 9.05 -14.74 -5.62
N ASP A 180 8.69 -13.64 -4.95
CA ASP A 180 8.96 -13.36 -3.53
C ASP A 180 8.83 -14.60 -2.63
N THR A 181 9.97 -15.08 -2.12
CA THR A 181 10.02 -16.32 -1.34
C THR A 181 9.27 -16.20 -0.02
N VAL A 182 9.23 -15.02 0.60
CA VAL A 182 8.57 -14.82 1.89
C VAL A 182 7.05 -14.80 1.71
N GLN A 183 6.53 -14.16 0.66
CA GLN A 183 5.10 -14.22 0.35
C GLN A 183 4.64 -15.66 0.08
N ARG A 184 5.43 -16.43 -0.68
CA ARG A 184 5.15 -17.85 -0.95
C ARG A 184 5.18 -18.70 0.32
N TYR A 185 6.11 -18.39 1.23
CA TYR A 185 6.21 -19.04 2.54
C TYR A 185 5.00 -18.75 3.43
N TYR A 186 4.58 -17.48 3.53
CA TYR A 186 3.40 -17.12 4.33
C TYR A 186 2.10 -17.65 3.72
N TYR A 187 2.01 -17.74 2.38
CA TYR A 187 0.90 -18.43 1.74
C TYR A 187 0.81 -19.89 2.24
N ALA A 188 1.92 -20.63 2.21
CA ALA A 188 1.96 -22.01 2.70
C ALA A 188 1.66 -22.11 4.21
N LEU A 189 2.14 -21.17 5.02
CA LEU A 189 1.83 -21.12 6.45
C LEU A 189 0.33 -20.94 6.71
N VAL A 190 -0.34 -20.11 5.92
CA VAL A 190 -1.80 -19.91 6.03
C VAL A 190 -2.56 -21.13 5.54
N ASP A 191 -2.12 -21.77 4.45
CA ASP A 191 -2.78 -22.93 3.84
C ASP A 191 -2.63 -24.22 4.64
N GLU A 192 -1.39 -24.53 5.05
CA GLU A 192 -1.03 -25.80 5.68
C GLU A 192 -1.00 -25.70 7.23
N GLY A 193 -1.02 -24.48 7.77
CA GLY A 193 -0.77 -24.21 9.18
C GLY A 193 0.68 -24.50 9.59
N ILE A 194 1.02 -24.23 10.85
CA ILE A 194 2.39 -24.43 11.37
C ILE A 194 2.85 -25.90 11.30
N GLN A 195 1.90 -26.85 11.23
CA GLN A 195 2.21 -28.28 11.10
C GLN A 195 2.82 -28.65 9.73
N GLY A 196 2.63 -27.81 8.70
CA GLY A 196 3.27 -28.00 7.39
C GLY A 196 4.76 -27.61 7.36
N TYR A 197 5.28 -26.95 8.40
CA TYR A 197 6.68 -26.55 8.47
C TYR A 197 7.61 -27.78 8.31
N PRO A 198 8.65 -27.73 7.44
CA PRO A 198 9.28 -26.54 6.86
C PRO A 198 8.74 -26.09 5.48
N PHE A 199 7.54 -26.51 5.07
CA PHE A 199 6.91 -26.18 3.78
C PHE A 199 7.80 -26.51 2.57
N PRO A 200 8.05 -27.81 2.31
CA PRO A 200 8.96 -28.23 1.24
C PRO A 200 8.46 -27.86 -0.17
N ASN A 201 7.17 -27.57 -0.32
CA ASN A 201 6.54 -27.28 -1.61
C ASN A 201 5.85 -25.92 -1.57
N LEU A 202 6.62 -24.85 -1.76
CA LEU A 202 6.03 -23.52 -1.91
C LEU A 202 5.29 -23.39 -3.25
N MET A 203 4.27 -22.53 -3.29
CA MET A 203 3.66 -22.04 -4.54
C MET A 203 4.75 -21.67 -5.55
N SER A 204 4.53 -21.87 -6.85
CA SER A 204 5.51 -21.47 -7.86
C SER A 204 5.63 -19.94 -7.97
N GLU A 205 6.76 -19.44 -8.48
CA GLU A 205 6.94 -18.01 -8.73
C GLU A 205 5.94 -17.49 -9.77
N ASP A 206 5.64 -18.28 -10.80
CA ASP A 206 4.65 -17.94 -11.83
C ASP A 206 3.23 -17.85 -11.25
N ASP A 207 2.87 -18.74 -10.33
CA ASP A 207 1.57 -18.70 -9.66
C ASP A 207 1.45 -17.50 -8.73
N LEU A 208 2.51 -17.18 -7.96
CA LEU A 208 2.54 -15.98 -7.13
C LEU A 208 2.38 -14.73 -8.01
N TYR A 209 3.19 -14.60 -9.06
CA TYR A 209 3.15 -13.45 -9.96
C TYR A 209 1.77 -13.30 -10.61
N ARG A 210 1.17 -14.39 -11.08
CA ARG A 210 -0.18 -14.38 -11.65
C ARG A 210 -1.21 -13.90 -10.64
N ASN A 211 -1.17 -14.41 -9.41
CA ASN A 211 -2.12 -14.04 -8.36
C ASN A 211 -1.95 -12.58 -7.92
N MET A 212 -0.70 -12.11 -7.75
CA MET A 212 -0.42 -10.70 -7.48
C MET A 212 -0.90 -9.78 -8.63
N SER A 213 -0.72 -10.20 -9.88
CA SER A 213 -1.17 -9.44 -11.05
C SER A 213 -2.68 -9.28 -11.06
N VAL A 214 -3.44 -10.34 -10.76
CA VAL A 214 -4.91 -10.26 -10.62
C VAL A 214 -5.32 -9.22 -9.58
N ILE A 215 -4.66 -9.19 -8.42
CA ILE A 215 -4.94 -8.23 -7.35
C ILE A 215 -4.65 -6.79 -7.81
N LEU A 216 -3.47 -6.54 -8.36
CA LEU A 216 -3.06 -5.17 -8.74
C LEU A 216 -3.80 -4.66 -9.98
N ASP A 217 -4.15 -5.54 -10.92
CA ASP A 217 -4.99 -5.20 -12.07
C ASP A 217 -6.39 -4.78 -11.59
N ALA A 218 -6.96 -5.47 -10.59
CA ALA A 218 -8.24 -5.08 -9.99
C ALA A 218 -8.15 -3.66 -9.40
N TYR A 219 -7.12 -3.35 -8.62
CA TYR A 219 -6.91 -2.01 -8.06
C TYR A 219 -6.77 -0.92 -9.14
N GLN A 220 -6.06 -1.22 -10.23
CA GLN A 220 -5.92 -0.29 -11.37
C GLN A 220 -7.25 0.00 -12.08
N THR A 221 -8.23 -0.91 -12.00
CA THR A 221 -9.57 -0.64 -12.53
C THR A 221 -10.35 0.37 -11.69
N LYS A 222 -10.01 0.50 -10.40
CA LYS A 222 -10.66 1.43 -9.46
C LYS A 222 -10.05 2.82 -9.47
N SER A 223 -8.74 2.91 -9.64
CA SER A 223 -8.05 4.21 -9.68
C SER A 223 -6.91 4.23 -10.70
N PRO A 224 -6.82 5.30 -11.51
CA PRO A 224 -5.66 5.51 -12.39
C PRO A 224 -4.39 5.88 -11.59
N ARG A 225 -4.49 6.07 -10.27
CA ARG A 225 -3.39 6.48 -9.39
C ARG A 225 -2.66 5.29 -8.74
N ILE A 226 -2.88 4.08 -9.25
CA ILE A 226 -2.19 2.87 -8.82
C ILE A 226 -0.94 2.64 -9.68
N THR A 227 0.24 2.77 -9.06
CA THR A 227 1.54 2.49 -9.67
C THR A 227 2.04 1.12 -9.21
N THR A 228 2.53 0.30 -10.14
CA THR A 228 3.09 -1.03 -9.85
C THR A 228 4.54 -1.12 -10.32
N PHE A 229 5.40 -1.65 -9.46
CA PHE A 229 6.81 -1.87 -9.74
C PHE A 229 7.15 -3.35 -9.50
N TYR A 230 7.29 -4.12 -10.58
CA TYR A 230 7.67 -5.53 -10.50
C TYR A 230 9.16 -5.70 -10.74
N VAL A 231 9.81 -6.54 -9.93
CA VAL A 231 11.21 -6.95 -10.08
C VAL A 231 11.26 -8.44 -10.36
N ASP A 232 12.10 -8.86 -11.30
CA ASP A 232 12.33 -10.29 -11.53
C ASP A 232 13.16 -10.90 -10.38
N GLY A 233 12.84 -12.14 -10.00
CA GLY A 233 13.48 -12.85 -8.89
C GLY A 233 12.57 -12.98 -7.67
N ASP A 234 13.17 -13.33 -6.54
CA ASP A 234 12.50 -13.82 -5.34
C ASP A 234 12.79 -13.00 -4.06
N HIS A 235 13.40 -11.83 -4.24
CA HIS A 235 13.81 -10.93 -3.18
C HIS A 235 12.62 -10.44 -2.35
N HIS A 236 12.84 -10.12 -1.07
CA HIS A 236 11.81 -9.61 -0.18
C HIS A 236 12.28 -8.33 0.50
N VAL A 237 11.50 -7.26 0.31
CA VAL A 237 11.69 -5.89 0.80
C VAL A 237 12.82 -5.13 0.12
N PHE A 238 12.48 -4.08 -0.62
CA PHE A 238 13.45 -3.27 -1.36
C PHE A 238 13.84 -1.98 -0.63
N THR A 239 12.86 -1.28 -0.04
CA THR A 239 12.99 0.08 0.48
C THR A 239 13.87 0.19 1.73
N MET A 240 14.15 -0.93 2.39
CA MET A 240 15.04 -1.00 3.55
C MET A 240 16.52 -1.12 3.17
N ASP A 241 16.82 -1.38 1.89
CA ASP A 241 18.20 -1.48 1.43
C ASP A 241 18.85 -0.11 1.23
N ARG A 242 20.14 -0.02 1.58
CA ARG A 242 20.90 1.24 1.46
C ARG A 242 20.95 1.83 0.06
N ASN A 243 20.76 1.00 -0.97
CA ASN A 243 20.82 1.39 -2.39
C ASN A 243 19.51 1.05 -3.12
N PHE A 244 18.38 1.12 -2.41
CA PHE A 244 17.08 0.72 -2.95
C PHE A 244 16.71 1.42 -4.26
N THR A 245 17.20 2.65 -4.48
CA THR A 245 16.94 3.41 -5.72
C THR A 245 17.44 2.70 -6.98
N SER A 246 18.44 1.83 -6.84
CA SER A 246 19.07 1.12 -7.96
C SER A 246 18.36 -0.16 -8.40
N TYR A 247 17.36 -0.63 -7.65
CA TYR A 247 16.57 -1.77 -8.08
C TYR A 247 15.91 -1.49 -9.41
N LYS A 248 15.98 -2.46 -10.32
CA LYS A 248 15.49 -2.34 -11.69
C LYS A 248 14.25 -3.20 -11.85
N SER A 249 13.17 -2.61 -12.33
CA SER A 249 11.95 -3.34 -12.67
C SER A 249 12.14 -4.26 -13.87
N ASP A 250 11.19 -5.16 -14.07
CA ASP A 250 11.06 -5.99 -15.27
C ASP A 250 10.90 -5.19 -16.57
N LYS A 251 10.43 -3.95 -16.47
CA LYS A 251 10.37 -2.96 -17.57
C LYS A 251 11.64 -2.13 -17.72
N GLY A 252 12.63 -2.35 -16.86
CA GLY A 252 13.92 -1.69 -16.91
C GLY A 252 13.98 -0.29 -16.29
N LEU A 253 12.95 0.13 -15.56
CA LEU A 253 12.93 1.39 -14.80
C LEU A 253 13.61 1.22 -13.44
N PHE A 254 14.32 2.23 -12.97
CA PHE A 254 14.90 2.25 -11.63
C PHE A 254 13.86 2.63 -10.57
N LEU A 255 13.90 1.99 -9.41
CA LEU A 255 12.95 2.23 -8.32
C LEU A 255 12.99 3.69 -7.83
N GLY A 256 14.19 4.28 -7.77
CA GLY A 256 14.34 5.70 -7.38
C GLY A 256 13.64 6.65 -8.34
N ASP A 257 13.74 6.39 -9.65
CA ASP A 257 13.07 7.21 -10.68
C ASP A 257 11.55 7.10 -10.56
N VAL A 258 11.04 5.87 -10.36
CA VAL A 258 9.60 5.61 -10.20
C VAL A 258 9.05 6.28 -8.95
N ILE A 259 9.76 6.22 -7.81
CA ILE A 259 9.32 6.91 -6.58
C ILE A 259 9.33 8.42 -6.77
N ASN A 260 10.34 9.00 -7.43
CA ASN A 260 10.39 10.44 -7.70
C ASN A 260 9.23 10.90 -8.58
N GLU A 261 8.91 10.16 -9.64
CA GLU A 261 7.76 10.45 -10.49
C GLU A 261 6.43 10.31 -9.72
N TRP A 262 6.28 9.22 -8.96
CA TRP A 262 5.12 8.95 -8.13
C TRP A 262 4.87 10.06 -7.10
N LEU A 263 5.91 10.58 -6.45
CA LEU A 263 5.82 11.72 -5.53
C LEU A 263 5.40 13.01 -6.26
N THR A 264 5.92 13.28 -7.46
CA THR A 264 5.76 14.58 -8.14
C THR A 264 4.51 14.74 -9.01
N SER A 265 3.81 13.65 -9.33
CA SER A 265 2.73 13.52 -10.34
C SER A 265 1.46 14.40 -10.19
N ASN A 266 1.46 15.50 -9.40
CA ASN A 266 0.36 16.48 -9.35
C ASN A 266 0.76 17.94 -9.73
N THR A 267 1.98 18.22 -10.22
CA THR A 267 2.35 19.62 -10.57
C THR A 267 1.86 20.12 -11.94
N SER A 268 1.14 19.31 -12.74
CA SER A 268 0.77 19.70 -14.12
C SER A 268 -0.64 19.29 -14.52
N SER A 269 -1.66 19.95 -13.98
CA SER A 269 -3.00 19.96 -14.63
C SER A 269 -3.70 21.32 -14.56
N ASN A 270 -2.95 22.41 -14.35
CA ASN A 270 -3.52 23.76 -14.35
C ASN A 270 -2.59 24.84 -14.96
N HIS A 271 -1.87 24.52 -16.04
CA HIS A 271 -1.24 25.53 -16.88
C HIS A 271 -1.67 25.39 -18.35
N ALA A 272 -2.62 26.25 -18.69
CA ALA A 272 -2.86 26.90 -19.98
C ALA A 272 -2.17 26.26 -21.20
N VAL A 273 -2.96 25.56 -22.02
CA VAL A 273 -2.68 25.46 -23.45
C VAL A 273 -2.95 26.83 -24.07
N ASN A 274 -2.00 27.76 -23.91
CA ASN A 274 -1.85 28.86 -24.83
C ASN A 274 -1.10 28.31 -26.05
N SER A 275 -1.87 28.01 -27.09
CA SER A 275 -1.34 27.72 -28.42
C SER A 275 -0.54 28.92 -28.93
N VAL A 276 0.79 28.84 -28.82
CA VAL A 276 1.70 29.75 -29.50
C VAL A 276 1.77 29.34 -30.96
N THR A 277 1.18 30.18 -31.80
CA THR A 277 1.28 30.21 -33.26
C THR A 277 2.74 30.21 -33.71
N ALA A 278 3.11 29.23 -34.54
CA ALA A 278 4.38 29.22 -35.26
C ALA A 278 4.43 30.37 -36.28
N LEU A 279 5.53 31.13 -36.25
CA LEU A 279 5.87 32.14 -37.24
C LEU A 279 6.12 31.46 -38.61
N GLY A 280 5.21 31.68 -39.55
CA GLY A 280 5.41 31.47 -40.98
C GLY A 280 5.49 32.82 -41.68
N THR A 281 6.61 33.06 -42.38
CA THR A 281 6.93 34.25 -43.17
C THR A 281 5.91 34.51 -44.29
N SER A 282 5.42 35.76 -44.37
CA SER A 282 4.71 36.38 -45.51
C SER A 282 5.71 36.84 -46.61
N PRO A 283 5.33 37.25 -47.85
CA PRO A 283 4.12 38.04 -48.16
C PRO A 283 3.39 37.78 -49.50
N GLY A 284 2.11 38.18 -49.54
CA GLY A 284 1.33 38.34 -50.77
C GLY A 284 -0.07 38.90 -50.52
N THR A 285 -0.21 40.23 -50.46
CA THR A 285 -1.47 41.01 -50.53
C THR A 285 -2.09 41.02 -51.94
N PRO A 286 -3.31 41.57 -52.19
CA PRO A 286 -4.47 41.81 -51.30
C PRO A 286 -5.82 41.37 -51.93
N GLY A 287 -6.88 41.28 -51.13
CA GLY A 287 -8.24 41.08 -51.65
C GLY A 287 -9.34 41.44 -50.65
N SER A 288 -10.20 42.38 -51.05
CA SER A 288 -11.24 43.04 -50.27
C SER A 288 -12.36 42.12 -49.78
N SER A 289 -12.99 42.46 -48.65
CA SER A 289 -14.34 43.07 -48.60
C SER A 289 -15.10 42.73 -47.33
N ASN A 290 -15.86 43.73 -46.87
CA ASN A 290 -16.80 43.72 -45.76
C ASN A 290 -17.84 42.60 -45.87
N ILE A 291 -18.43 42.18 -44.75
CA ILE A 291 -19.89 42.26 -44.49
C ILE A 291 -20.21 41.94 -43.02
N ARG A 292 -20.99 42.85 -42.42
CA ARG A 292 -21.70 42.73 -41.15
C ARG A 292 -22.83 41.70 -41.24
N ARG A 293 -23.21 41.08 -40.11
CA ARG A 293 -24.54 41.19 -39.43
C ARG A 293 -24.78 40.00 -38.48
N LYS A 294 -25.09 40.32 -37.22
CA LYS A 294 -26.35 40.09 -36.47
C LYS A 294 -26.62 38.61 -36.12
N ALA A 295 -26.64 38.22 -34.84
CA ALA A 295 -27.63 38.48 -33.78
C ALA A 295 -28.74 37.41 -33.69
N GLY A 296 -29.09 37.03 -32.46
CA GLY A 296 -30.21 36.15 -32.08
C GLY A 296 -29.67 34.87 -31.40
N VAL A 297 -29.66 34.74 -30.06
CA VAL A 297 -30.80 34.48 -29.16
C VAL A 297 -31.58 33.22 -29.56
N GLN A 298 -31.21 32.10 -28.96
CA GLN A 298 -32.00 31.37 -27.96
C GLN A 298 -31.04 30.64 -27.02
#